data_AF-A0A525VVA0-F1
#
_entry.id   AF-A0A525VVA0-F1
#
_cell.length_a   1.000
_cell.length_b   1.000
_cell.length_c   1.000
_cell.angle_alpha   90.00
_cell.angle_beta   90.00
_cell.angle_gamma   90.00
#
_symmetry.space_group_name_H-M   'P 1'
#
loop_
_entity.id
_entity.type
_entity.pdbx_description
1 polymer ?
#
loop_
_entity_poly.entity_id
_entity_poly.type
_entity_poly.pdbx_seq_one_letter_code
_entity_poly.pdbx_strand_id
1 'polypeptide(L)'
;MAQSQSDTVHVFDTWVKGTKRLLHFDVMTTDEATALTLAKQHLASLGEGSVPVTVKECQFCHTEPLVMFSPEQQRQFREEGGFIITLST
;
A
#
# COMPACT_ATOMS: atom_id res chain seq x y z
N MET A 1 2.25 -19.94 -13.10
CA MET A 1 1.92 -18.72 -13.87
C MET A 1 2.61 -17.57 -13.14
N ALA A 2 3.84 -17.22 -13.54
CA ALA A 2 4.51 -16.06 -12.97
C ALA A 2 3.89 -14.83 -13.61
N GLN A 3 3.11 -14.08 -12.85
CA GLN A 3 2.55 -12.80 -13.29
C GLN A 3 3.71 -11.95 -13.80
N SER A 4 3.60 -11.44 -15.03
CA SER A 4 4.53 -10.46 -15.58
C SER A 4 4.60 -9.30 -14.58
N GLN A 5 5.69 -9.23 -13.83
CA GLN A 5 5.87 -8.20 -12.82
C GLN A 5 5.99 -6.87 -13.56
N SER A 6 4.99 -6.01 -13.37
CA SER A 6 5.05 -4.64 -13.84
C SER A 6 6.28 -3.98 -13.22
N ASP A 7 7.17 -3.43 -14.05
CA ASP A 7 8.27 -2.56 -13.60
C ASP A 7 7.75 -1.18 -13.11
N THR A 8 6.43 -1.03 -13.00
CA THR A 8 5.73 0.18 -12.58
C THR A 8 4.95 -0.13 -11.31
N VAL A 9 5.24 0.65 -10.28
CA VAL A 9 4.56 0.68 -8.98
C VAL A 9 3.52 1.78 -9.03
N HIS A 10 2.28 1.46 -8.70
CA HIS A 10 1.25 2.44 -8.40
C HIS A 10 1.33 2.80 -6.92
N VAL A 11 1.39 4.10 -6.66
CA VAL A 11 1.44 4.67 -5.31
C VAL A 11 0.03 5.09 -4.92
N PHE A 12 -0.51 4.46 -3.87
CA PHE A 12 -1.80 4.83 -3.32
C PHE A 12 -1.62 5.51 -1.97
N ASP A 13 -1.81 6.84 -1.97
CA ASP A 13 -1.76 7.66 -0.76
C ASP A 13 -2.97 7.33 0.12
N THR A 14 -2.72 6.88 1.35
CA THR A 14 -3.76 6.39 2.25
C THR A 14 -3.85 7.19 3.54
N TRP A 15 -4.99 7.87 3.72
CA TRP A 15 -5.32 8.64 4.91
C TRP A 15 -6.50 8.01 5.64
N VAL A 16 -6.24 7.43 6.82
CA VAL A 16 -7.24 6.71 7.59
C VAL A 16 -7.36 7.32 8.98
N LYS A 17 -8.60 7.67 9.37
CA LYS A 17 -8.89 8.08 10.74
C LYS A 17 -8.92 6.83 11.64
N GLY A 18 -7.79 6.50 12.24
CA GLY A 18 -7.67 5.44 13.23
C GLY A 18 -8.39 5.77 14.53
N THR A 19 -8.45 4.80 15.44
CA THR A 19 -9.16 4.94 16.72
C THR A 19 -8.54 6.01 17.61
N LYS A 20 -7.21 6.13 17.60
CA LYS A 20 -6.46 7.07 18.46
C LYS A 20 -5.82 8.24 17.73
N ARG A 21 -5.51 8.07 16.44
CA ARG A 21 -4.77 9.05 15.64
C ARG A 21 -5.13 8.93 14.17
N LEU A 22 -4.81 9.97 13.41
CA LEU A 22 -4.75 9.88 11.96
C LEU A 22 -3.58 8.97 11.56
N LEU A 23 -3.81 8.08 10.61
CA LEU A 23 -2.79 7.21 10.03
C LEU A 23 -2.58 7.66 8.60
N HIS A 24 -1.32 7.86 8.24
CA HIS A 24 -0.90 8.20 6.89
C HIS A 24 0.13 7.18 6.42
N PHE A 25 -0.12 6.53 5.30
CA PHE A 25 0.78 5.57 4.70
C PHE A 25 0.51 5.43 3.21
N ASP A 26 1.53 5.03 2.45
CA ASP A 26 1.40 4.71 1.04
C ASP A 26 1.32 3.20 0.85
N VAL A 27 0.43 2.77 -0.06
CA VAL A 27 0.37 1.38 -0.53
C VAL A 27 1.01 1.32 -1.91
N MET A 28 2.09 0.55 -2.02
CA MET A 28 2.88 0.38 -3.23
C MET A 28 2.51 -0.94 -3.89
N THR A 29 1.76 -0.92 -4.99
CA THR A 29 1.26 -2.15 -5.65
C THR A 29 0.94 -1.94 -7.14
N THR A 30 0.20 -2.83 -7.79
CA THR A 30 -0.13 -2.80 -9.23
C THR A 30 -1.52 -2.28 -9.54
N ASP A 31 -2.47 -2.37 -8.62
CA ASP A 31 -3.88 -2.03 -8.87
C ASP A 31 -4.64 -1.72 -7.58
N GLU A 32 -5.79 -1.05 -7.72
CA GLU A 32 -6.61 -0.57 -6.61
C GLU A 32 -7.16 -1.70 -5.72
N ALA A 33 -7.52 -2.85 -6.31
CA ALA A 33 -8.08 -3.96 -5.54
C ALA A 33 -7.02 -4.59 -4.63
N THR A 34 -5.81 -4.74 -5.15
CA THR A 34 -4.64 -5.15 -4.36
C THR A 34 -4.30 -4.10 -3.31
N ALA A 35 -4.37 -2.81 -3.65
CA ALA A 35 -4.08 -1.71 -2.72
C ALA A 35 -5.02 -1.72 -1.51
N LEU A 36 -6.33 -1.83 -1.74
CA LEU A 36 -7.32 -1.92 -0.66
C LEU A 36 -7.14 -3.17 0.20
N THR A 37 -6.69 -4.28 -0.39
CA THR A 37 -6.43 -5.52 0.36
C THR A 37 -5.23 -5.35 1.29
N LEU A 38 -4.12 -4.84 0.77
CA LEU A 38 -2.90 -4.58 1.54
C LEU A 38 -3.15 -3.52 2.63
N ALA A 39 -3.90 -2.45 2.33
CA ALA A 39 -4.27 -1.44 3.32
C ALA A 39 -5.07 -2.03 4.49
N LYS A 40 -6.05 -2.89 4.22
CA LYS A 40 -6.84 -3.57 5.26
C LYS A 40 -5.98 -4.49 6.13
N GLN A 41 -5.09 -5.25 5.50
CA GLN A 41 -4.15 -6.11 6.21
C GLN A 41 -3.19 -5.29 7.10
N HIS A 42 -2.70 -4.17 6.58
CA HIS A 42 -1.86 -3.25 7.35
C HIS A 42 -2.60 -2.68 8.56
N LEU A 43 -3.82 -2.16 8.38
CA LEU A 43 -4.65 -1.67 9.49
C LEU A 43 -4.93 -2.77 10.52
N ALA A 44 -5.22 -4.00 10.09
CA ALA A 44 -5.40 -5.13 11.01
C ALA A 44 -4.13 -5.42 11.81
N SER A 45 -2.94 -5.34 11.19
CA SER A 45 -1.65 -5.51 11.87
C SER A 45 -1.36 -4.43 12.91
N LEU A 46 -1.93 -3.23 12.74
CA LEU A 46 -1.86 -2.11 13.69
C LEU A 46 -2.93 -2.19 14.79
N GLY A 47 -3.80 -3.20 14.78
CA GLY A 47 -4.94 -3.31 15.69
C GLY A 47 -6.15 -2.43 15.31
N GLU A 48 -6.14 -1.86 14.12
CA GLU A 48 -7.16 -0.94 13.58
C GLU A 48 -8.05 -1.64 12.52
N GLY A 49 -8.15 -2.98 12.58
CA GLY A 49 -8.84 -3.78 11.55
C GLY A 49 -10.35 -3.52 11.41
N SER A 50 -10.98 -2.83 12.37
CA SER A 50 -12.38 -2.38 12.28
C SER A 50 -12.54 -1.05 11.56
N VAL A 51 -11.46 -0.33 11.29
CA VAL A 51 -11.50 0.97 10.62
C VAL A 51 -11.75 0.75 9.13
N PRO A 52 -12.79 1.36 8.53
CA PRO A 52 -13.04 1.22 7.11
C PRO A 52 -11.93 1.88 6.30
N VAL A 53 -11.45 1.18 5.28
CA VAL A 53 -10.61 1.75 4.21
C VAL A 53 -11.23 1.41 2.87
N THR A 54 -11.54 2.45 2.11
CA THR A 54 -12.12 2.38 0.77
C THR A 54 -11.30 3.24 -0.19
N VAL A 55 -11.73 3.34 -1.44
CA VAL A 55 -11.13 4.23 -2.45
C VAL A 55 -11.16 5.71 -2.06
N LYS A 56 -11.95 6.08 -1.03
CA LYS A 56 -11.94 7.45 -0.48
C LYS A 56 -10.71 7.71 0.37
N GLU A 57 -10.28 6.71 1.13
CA GLU A 57 -9.14 6.82 2.03
C GLU A 57 -7.84 6.42 1.33
N CYS A 58 -7.87 5.41 0.46
CA CYS A 58 -6.74 4.87 -0.30
C CYS A 58 -6.84 5.33 -1.76
N GLN A 59 -6.16 6.42 -2.10
CA GLN A 59 -6.31 7.11 -3.38
C GLN A 59 -5.06 6.94 -4.25
N PHE A 60 -5.26 6.62 -5.52
CA PHE A 60 -4.17 6.64 -6.48
C PHE A 60 -3.55 8.04 -6.59
N CYS A 61 -2.24 8.14 -6.39
CA CYS A 61 -1.49 9.39 -6.48
C CYS A 61 -0.73 9.47 -7.82
N HIS A 62 0.22 8.55 -8.03
CA HIS A 62 1.06 8.51 -9.22
C HIS A 62 1.70 7.12 -9.39
N THR A 63 2.56 6.99 -10.41
CA THR A 63 3.33 5.78 -10.67
C THR A 63 4.83 6.03 -10.57
N GLU A 64 5.58 5.05 -10.06
CA GLU A 64 7.03 5.07 -9.96
C GLU A 64 7.67 3.80 -10.54
N PRO A 65 8.84 3.88 -11.17
CA PRO A 65 9.56 2.68 -11.59
C PRO A 65 10.00 1.85 -10.38
N LEU A 66 9.79 0.54 -10.41
CA LEU A 66 10.14 -0.37 -9.30
C LEU A 66 11.63 -0.28 -8.93
N VAL A 67 12.48 0.04 -9.90
CA VAL A 67 13.94 0.22 -9.71
C VAL A 67 14.30 1.39 -8.78
N MET A 68 13.38 2.30 -8.50
CA MET A 68 13.60 3.44 -7.58
C MET A 68 13.56 3.04 -6.10
N PHE A 69 13.07 1.85 -5.78
CA PHE A 69 12.92 1.35 -4.41
C PHE A 69 14.08 0.44 -3.99
N SER A 70 14.23 0.20 -2.68
CA SER A 70 15.31 -0.64 -2.15
C SER A 70 15.20 -2.09 -2.65
N PRO A 71 16.31 -2.86 -2.71
CA PRO A 71 16.25 -4.27 -3.12
C PRO A 71 15.28 -5.12 -2.31
N GLU A 72 15.08 -4.78 -1.03
CA GLU A 72 14.13 -5.46 -0.15
C GLU A 72 12.69 -5.11 -0.51
N GLN A 73 12.38 -3.84 -0.75
CA GLN A 73 11.05 -3.40 -1.20
C GLN A 73 10.72 -3.99 -2.57
N GLN A 74 11.69 -4.03 -3.48
CA GLN A 74 11.49 -4.68 -4.76
C GLN A 74 11.22 -6.18 -4.61
N ARG A 75 11.93 -6.87 -3.72
CA ARG A 75 11.66 -8.29 -3.42
C ARG A 75 10.25 -8.47 -2.85
N GLN A 76 9.88 -7.65 -1.87
CA GLN A 76 8.55 -7.69 -1.24
C GLN A 76 7.44 -7.44 -2.27
N PHE A 77 7.59 -6.42 -3.12
CA PHE A 77 6.64 -6.15 -4.20
C PHE A 77 6.45 -7.37 -5.12
N ARG A 78 7.55 -8.05 -5.45
CA ARG A 78 7.55 -9.22 -6.34
C ARG A 78 6.98 -10.49 -5.71
N GLU A 79 7.13 -10.65 -4.39
CA GLU A 79 6.72 -11.86 -3.65
C GLU A 79 5.33 -11.73 -3.01
N GLU A 80 4.99 -10.55 -2.49
CA GLU A 80 3.78 -10.26 -1.72
C GLU A 80 2.75 -9.42 -2.49
N GLY A 81 3.10 -8.96 -3.71
CA GLY A 81 2.24 -8.13 -4.55
C GLY A 81 2.24 -6.65 -4.19
N GLY A 82 3.03 -6.24 -3.19
CA GLY A 82 3.18 -4.85 -2.80
C GLY A 82 3.86 -4.68 -1.45
N PHE A 83 4.00 -3.45 -1.00
CA PHE A 83 4.52 -3.12 0.32
C PHE A 83 3.91 -1.79 0.84
N ILE A 84 4.10 -1.51 2.12
CA ILE A 84 3.58 -0.31 2.79
C ILE A 84 4.74 0.60 3.19
N ILE A 85 4.58 1.90 2.95
CA ILE A 85 5.44 2.93 3.54
C ILE A 85 4.60 3.71 4.54
N THR A 86 4.91 3.57 5.84
CA THR A 86 4.26 4.38 6.87
C THR A 86 4.86 5.78 6.88
N LEU A 87 4.01 6.79 6.82
CA LEU A 87 4.40 8.19 6.87
C LEU A 87 4.10 8.73 8.27
N SER A 88 5.04 9.49 8.83
CA SER A 88 4.90 10.06 10.17
C SER A 88 3.91 11.22 10.17
N THR A 89 2.84 11.09 10.95
CA THR A 89 1.94 12.19 11.37
C THR A 89 2.35 12.78 12.70
#